data_AF-A0AAW7ATB5-F1
#
_entry.id   AF-A0AAW7ATB5-F1
#
_cell.length_a   1.000
_cell.length_b   1.000
_cell.length_c   1.000
_cell.angle_alpha   90.00
_cell.angle_beta   90.00
_cell.angle_gamma   90.00
#
_symmetry.space_group_name_H-M   'P 1'
#
loop_
_entity.id
_entity.type
_entity.pdbx_description
1 polymer ?
#
loop_
_entity_poly.entity_id
_entity_poly.type
_entity_poly.pdbx_seq_one_letter_code
_entity_poly.pdbx_strand_id
1 'polypeptide(L)'
;MPSKNSIIDDTVRMERISPHAVIHPGCRVRGENTLICQGVELGHEAPVTIHNCYVGPGVKLKGGYFENAVFLEGAEAGSGAHVRGGTILEEQASIAHTVGLKQTILFPFVTLGSLINFCDCLMAGGTSRKNHSEVGSSYIHFNYTPNQDKATASLIGDVPSGVMLNQPPIFLGGQGGMVGPCRIAYGTVTAAGSICRKDQLKPGHLILEGKGRGGALPYTTGIYASVSRQVTNNILYMGNLVALMAWYTHVRGMFVGKSYPAALHKGLVEVLETAIFERVKQFSVFCGKMEPSLRSYLEKFEKNANPRLIQQKTELHANAHHVKTIVSHWLSTMDDCRDKTVHAVFSQKAVTANYLDVIQNLAPEAASACTGWLQEIVNQVGEDLFSLFPAIGS
;
A
#
# COMPACT_ATOMS: atom_id res chain seq x y z
N MET A 1 -22.10 8.24 24.02
CA MET A 1 -21.64 7.39 25.14
C MET A 1 -21.59 5.95 24.65
N PRO A 2 -20.49 5.21 24.87
CA PRO A 2 -20.42 3.80 24.47
C PRO A 2 -21.57 3.00 25.09
N SER A 3 -22.14 2.05 24.34
CA SER A 3 -23.24 1.23 24.84
C SER A 3 -22.82 0.46 26.11
N LYS A 4 -23.77 0.14 27.01
CA LYS A 4 -23.50 -0.56 28.29
C LYS A 4 -22.78 -1.92 28.16
N ASN A 5 -22.60 -2.44 26.95
CA ASN A 5 -22.02 -3.76 26.67
C ASN A 5 -20.76 -3.70 25.78
N SER A 6 -20.16 -2.53 25.56
CA SER A 6 -18.88 -2.38 24.84
C SER A 6 -17.72 -2.34 25.84
N ILE A 7 -16.59 -2.95 25.50
CA ILE A 7 -15.38 -2.98 26.34
C ILE A 7 -14.39 -1.95 25.81
N ILE A 8 -13.97 -1.02 26.66
CA ILE A 8 -12.87 -0.09 26.36
C ILE A 8 -11.76 -0.42 27.35
N ASP A 9 -10.60 -0.85 26.86
CA ASP A 9 -9.47 -1.20 27.71
C ASP A 9 -8.91 0.05 28.43
N ASP A 10 -8.38 -0.12 29.65
CA ASP A 10 -7.87 0.97 30.50
C ASP A 10 -6.73 1.78 29.86
N THR A 11 -6.02 1.20 28.89
CA THR A 11 -4.95 1.88 28.15
C THR A 11 -5.47 2.93 27.15
N VAL A 12 -6.77 2.89 26.83
CA VAL A 12 -7.36 3.79 25.83
C VAL A 12 -7.61 5.16 26.46
N ARG A 13 -7.07 6.19 25.82
CA ARG A 13 -7.26 7.59 26.24
C ARG A 13 -8.63 8.09 25.78
N MET A 14 -9.54 8.30 26.72
CA MET A 14 -10.94 8.64 26.43
C MET A 14 -11.09 9.96 25.65
N GLU A 15 -10.17 10.91 25.82
CA GLU A 15 -10.13 12.17 25.07
C GLU A 15 -9.87 11.98 23.57
N ARG A 16 -9.40 10.79 23.14
CA ARG A 16 -9.23 10.42 21.73
C ARG A 16 -10.46 9.77 21.12
N ILE A 17 -11.55 9.62 21.88
CA ILE A 17 -12.84 9.11 21.40
C ILE A 17 -13.83 10.26 21.34
N SER A 18 -14.29 10.59 20.14
CA SER A 18 -15.30 11.62 19.96
C SER A 18 -16.60 11.27 20.70
N PRO A 19 -17.25 12.23 21.39
CA PRO A 19 -18.56 12.01 22.01
C PRO A 19 -19.66 11.73 20.97
N HIS A 20 -19.42 12.06 19.69
CA HIS A 20 -20.33 11.83 18.57
C HIS A 20 -20.04 10.54 17.79
N ALA A 21 -19.16 9.68 18.30
CA ALA A 21 -18.97 8.35 17.76
C ALA A 21 -20.06 7.38 18.28
N VAL A 22 -20.50 6.47 17.41
CA VAL A 22 -21.44 5.40 17.73
C VAL A 22 -20.65 4.10 17.86
N ILE A 23 -20.67 3.51 19.05
CA ILE A 23 -20.03 2.22 19.32
C ILE A 23 -21.11 1.24 19.76
N HIS A 24 -21.42 0.29 18.89
CA HIS A 24 -22.46 -0.71 19.12
C HIS A 24 -22.05 -1.75 20.19
N PRO A 25 -23.03 -2.47 20.78
CA PRO A 25 -22.78 -3.50 21.78
C PRO A 25 -21.78 -4.58 21.36
N GLY A 26 -20.96 -5.06 22.29
CA GLY A 26 -19.99 -6.14 22.08
C GLY A 26 -18.67 -5.71 21.43
N CYS A 27 -18.55 -4.47 20.96
CA CYS A 27 -17.30 -3.93 20.44
C CYS A 27 -16.20 -3.86 21.53
N ARG A 28 -14.95 -4.03 21.12
CA ARG A 28 -13.75 -3.95 21.95
C ARG A 28 -12.81 -2.88 21.40
N VAL A 29 -12.48 -1.88 22.23
CA VAL A 29 -11.57 -0.78 21.87
C VAL A 29 -10.32 -0.88 22.73
N ARG A 30 -9.15 -0.98 22.07
CA ARG A 30 -7.88 -1.29 22.72
C ARG A 30 -6.73 -0.43 22.24
N GLY A 31 -5.69 -0.32 23.07
CA GLY A 31 -4.42 0.31 22.73
C GLY A 31 -4.41 1.83 22.87
N GLU A 32 -3.29 2.35 23.38
CA GLU A 32 -3.11 3.76 23.75
C GLU A 32 -3.16 4.75 22.57
N ASN A 33 -2.88 4.26 21.36
CA ASN A 33 -2.85 5.09 20.16
C ASN A 33 -4.20 5.17 19.44
N THR A 34 -5.21 4.43 19.90
CA THR A 34 -6.53 4.44 19.26
C THR A 34 -7.13 5.85 19.24
N LEU A 35 -7.58 6.26 18.05
CA LEU A 35 -8.26 7.52 17.79
C LEU A 35 -9.58 7.21 17.08
N ILE A 36 -10.69 7.74 17.60
CA ILE A 36 -12.03 7.57 17.03
C ILE A 36 -12.63 8.96 16.84
N CYS A 37 -12.67 9.45 15.60
CA CYS A 37 -13.17 10.78 15.26
C CYS A 37 -14.71 10.87 15.25
N GLN A 38 -15.21 12.07 14.99
CA GLN A 38 -16.65 12.36 14.95
C GLN A 38 -17.38 11.59 13.83
N GLY A 39 -18.62 11.19 14.09
CA GLY A 39 -19.46 10.49 13.11
C GLY A 39 -19.00 9.07 12.76
N VAL A 40 -17.98 8.55 13.45
CA VAL A 40 -17.57 7.15 13.31
C VAL A 40 -18.65 6.22 13.81
N GLU A 41 -18.88 5.12 13.11
CA GLU A 41 -19.77 4.04 13.53
C GLU A 41 -19.02 2.70 13.58
N LEU A 42 -18.97 2.09 14.76
CA LEU A 42 -18.30 0.82 15.01
C LEU A 42 -19.31 -0.28 15.37
N GLY A 43 -19.32 -1.33 14.57
CA GLY A 43 -20.01 -2.59 14.84
C GLY A 43 -21.50 -2.62 14.53
N HIS A 44 -21.92 -1.88 13.50
CA HIS A 44 -23.33 -1.82 13.08
C HIS A 44 -23.91 -3.19 12.68
N GLU A 45 -23.13 -4.03 12.00
CA GLU A 45 -23.56 -5.34 11.52
C GLU A 45 -23.12 -6.48 12.46
N ALA A 46 -21.92 -6.36 13.05
CA ALA A 46 -21.37 -7.31 14.01
C ALA A 46 -20.31 -6.64 14.90
N PRO A 47 -19.97 -7.19 16.08
CA PRO A 47 -18.94 -6.60 16.94
C PRO A 47 -17.61 -6.35 16.24
N VAL A 48 -17.01 -5.20 16.54
CA VAL A 48 -15.67 -4.81 16.10
C VAL A 48 -14.66 -4.99 17.24
N THR A 49 -13.49 -5.53 16.94
CA THR A 49 -12.29 -5.34 17.78
C THR A 49 -11.34 -4.40 17.06
N ILE A 50 -11.02 -3.27 17.70
CA ILE A 50 -10.08 -2.26 17.22
C ILE A 50 -8.90 -2.17 18.19
N HIS A 51 -7.68 -2.18 17.66
CA HIS A 51 -6.43 -2.07 18.41
C HIS A 51 -5.46 -1.09 17.75
N ASN A 52 -5.15 0.03 18.41
CA ASN A 52 -4.23 1.06 17.90
C ASN A 52 -4.54 1.52 16.47
N CYS A 53 -5.83 1.71 16.15
CA CYS A 53 -6.22 2.27 14.85
C CYS A 53 -6.52 3.76 14.95
N TYR A 54 -6.28 4.46 13.85
CA TYR A 54 -6.66 5.85 13.67
C TYR A 54 -7.87 5.92 12.74
N VAL A 55 -9.04 6.22 13.31
CA VAL A 55 -10.33 6.15 12.62
C VAL A 55 -10.87 7.58 12.41
N GLY A 56 -10.72 8.07 11.19
CA GLY A 56 -11.10 9.41 10.76
C GLY A 56 -12.62 9.65 10.70
N PRO A 57 -13.05 10.89 10.43
CA PRO A 57 -14.46 11.24 10.52
C PRO A 57 -15.36 10.43 9.59
N GLY A 58 -16.56 10.09 10.07
CA GLY A 58 -17.58 9.41 9.25
C GLY A 58 -17.23 7.98 8.82
N VAL A 59 -16.12 7.40 9.29
CA VAL A 59 -15.72 6.03 8.97
C VAL A 59 -16.70 5.02 9.56
N LYS A 60 -17.02 3.98 8.79
CA LYS A 60 -17.88 2.88 9.24
C LYS A 60 -17.15 1.55 9.21
N LEU A 61 -16.88 1.00 10.39
CA LEU A 61 -16.33 -0.34 10.54
C LEU A 61 -17.46 -1.25 11.00
N LYS A 62 -18.06 -2.00 10.07
CA LYS A 62 -19.37 -2.65 10.30
C LYS A 62 -19.27 -3.95 11.10
N GLY A 63 -18.11 -4.61 11.09
CA GLY A 63 -17.81 -5.78 11.93
C GLY A 63 -16.47 -6.43 11.59
N GLY A 64 -15.78 -7.02 12.58
CA GLY A 64 -14.52 -7.73 12.35
C GLY A 64 -13.35 -7.26 13.24
N TYR A 65 -12.13 -7.40 12.73
CA TYR A 65 -10.89 -7.12 13.45
C TYR A 65 -10.01 -6.10 12.71
N PHE A 66 -9.55 -5.08 13.44
CA PHE A 66 -8.76 -3.97 12.92
C PHE A 66 -7.59 -3.69 13.87
N GLU A 67 -6.37 -3.68 13.35
CA GLU A 67 -5.17 -3.47 14.16
C GLU A 67 -4.10 -2.65 13.42
N ASN A 68 -3.54 -1.64 14.10
CA ASN A 68 -2.40 -0.83 13.65
C ASN A 68 -2.60 -0.25 12.23
N ALA A 69 -3.79 0.30 11.98
CA ALA A 69 -4.26 0.74 10.66
C ALA A 69 -4.91 2.13 10.72
N VAL A 70 -4.96 2.80 9.56
CA VAL A 70 -5.55 4.13 9.40
C VAL A 70 -6.73 4.07 8.43
N PHE A 71 -7.80 4.77 8.77
CA PHE A 71 -8.99 4.94 7.94
C PHE A 71 -9.29 6.44 7.86
N LEU A 72 -9.21 7.02 6.67
CA LEU A 72 -9.49 8.44 6.45
C LEU A 72 -10.98 8.68 6.21
N GLU A 73 -11.35 9.95 6.03
CA GLU A 73 -12.74 10.41 6.05
C GLU A 73 -13.66 9.56 5.16
N GLY A 74 -14.72 9.02 5.76
CA GLY A 74 -15.75 8.26 5.06
C GLY A 74 -15.33 6.89 4.52
N ALA A 75 -14.14 6.39 4.86
CA ALA A 75 -13.77 5.01 4.52
C ALA A 75 -14.75 4.00 5.16
N GLU A 76 -15.01 2.89 4.49
CA GLU A 76 -15.95 1.87 4.97
C GLU A 76 -15.34 0.46 4.92
N ALA A 77 -15.66 -0.36 5.92
CA ALA A 77 -15.35 -1.77 5.96
C ALA A 77 -16.57 -2.60 6.35
N GLY A 78 -16.98 -3.52 5.47
CA GLY A 78 -18.08 -4.46 5.70
C GLY A 78 -17.79 -5.48 6.79
N SER A 79 -18.84 -6.19 7.24
CA SER A 79 -18.70 -7.21 8.28
C SER A 79 -17.76 -8.35 7.90
N GLY A 80 -17.07 -8.92 8.90
CA GLY A 80 -16.06 -9.96 8.72
C GLY A 80 -14.73 -9.46 8.15
N ALA A 81 -14.49 -8.15 8.12
CA ALA A 81 -13.21 -7.60 7.73
C ALA A 81 -12.09 -8.03 8.71
N HIS A 82 -10.89 -8.23 8.17
CA HIS A 82 -9.69 -8.53 8.94
C HIS A 82 -8.54 -7.67 8.44
N VAL A 83 -8.38 -6.49 9.04
CA VAL A 83 -7.40 -5.49 8.64
C VAL A 83 -6.27 -5.44 9.66
N ARG A 84 -5.03 -5.60 9.20
CA ARG A 84 -3.83 -5.67 10.04
C ARG A 84 -2.82 -4.58 9.72
N GLY A 85 -1.78 -4.52 10.54
CA GLY A 85 -0.81 -3.43 10.56
C GLY A 85 -0.20 -3.04 9.22
N GLY A 86 0.06 -1.73 9.07
CA GLY A 86 0.57 -1.13 7.84
C GLY A 86 -0.49 -0.94 6.76
N THR A 87 -1.78 -1.00 7.12
CA THR A 87 -2.88 -0.76 6.19
C THR A 87 -3.45 0.65 6.34
N ILE A 88 -3.68 1.30 5.19
CA ILE A 88 -4.25 2.64 5.06
C ILE A 88 -5.41 2.56 4.06
N LEU A 89 -6.60 2.98 4.50
CA LEU A 89 -7.73 3.26 3.62
C LEU A 89 -7.90 4.78 3.58
N GLU A 90 -7.63 5.39 2.44
CA GLU A 90 -7.87 6.82 2.25
C GLU A 90 -9.35 7.14 2.07
N GLU A 91 -9.67 8.40 1.79
CA GLU A 91 -11.04 8.92 1.85
C GLU A 91 -11.99 8.13 0.97
N GLN A 92 -13.10 7.69 1.57
CA GLN A 92 -14.17 6.99 0.87
C GLN A 92 -13.73 5.68 0.17
N ALA A 93 -12.53 5.15 0.48
CA ALA A 93 -12.16 3.79 0.11
C ALA A 93 -13.08 2.81 0.83
N SER A 94 -13.47 1.74 0.15
CA SER A 94 -14.52 0.83 0.62
C SER A 94 -14.10 -0.62 0.46
N ILE A 95 -14.25 -1.41 1.51
CA ILE A 95 -14.11 -2.87 1.43
C ILE A 95 -15.43 -3.52 1.83
N ALA A 96 -15.93 -4.44 1.01
CA ALA A 96 -17.16 -5.17 1.30
C ALA A 96 -16.93 -6.22 2.41
N HIS A 97 -17.83 -7.20 2.53
CA HIS A 97 -17.75 -8.18 3.60
C HIS A 97 -16.59 -9.19 3.38
N THR A 98 -15.99 -9.63 4.49
CA THR A 98 -14.97 -10.69 4.48
C THR A 98 -13.74 -10.35 3.65
N VAL A 99 -13.17 -9.16 3.84
CA VAL A 99 -11.93 -8.73 3.20
C VAL A 99 -10.77 -8.76 4.19
N GLY A 100 -9.67 -9.41 3.80
CA GLY A 100 -8.44 -9.51 4.56
C GLY A 100 -7.33 -8.62 4.00
N LEU A 101 -6.84 -7.68 4.80
CA LEU A 101 -5.79 -6.73 4.43
C LEU A 101 -4.62 -6.78 5.43
N LYS A 102 -3.42 -6.51 4.93
CA LYS A 102 -2.20 -6.26 5.70
C LYS A 102 -1.21 -5.59 4.78
N GLN A 103 -0.56 -4.52 5.25
CA GLN A 103 0.43 -3.82 4.43
C GLN A 103 -0.19 -3.40 3.08
N THR A 104 -1.40 -2.84 3.15
CA THR A 104 -2.22 -2.48 1.99
C THR A 104 -2.57 -1.00 2.03
N ILE A 105 -2.30 -0.27 0.96
CA ILE A 105 -2.67 1.14 0.86
C ILE A 105 -3.69 1.29 -0.27
N LEU A 106 -4.89 1.76 0.09
CA LEU A 106 -5.96 2.04 -0.85
C LEU A 106 -6.17 3.55 -0.91
N PHE A 107 -5.92 4.12 -2.09
CA PHE A 107 -6.18 5.53 -2.36
C PHE A 107 -7.69 5.83 -2.39
N PRO A 108 -8.09 7.11 -2.46
CA PRO A 108 -9.47 7.50 -2.32
C PRO A 108 -10.36 6.76 -3.31
N PHE A 109 -11.56 6.42 -2.86
CA PHE A 109 -12.62 5.74 -3.62
C PHE A 109 -12.35 4.29 -4.03
N VAL A 110 -11.11 3.77 -3.90
CA VAL A 110 -10.79 2.39 -4.29
C VAL A 110 -11.71 1.42 -3.54
N THR A 111 -12.36 0.54 -4.31
CA THR A 111 -13.38 -0.37 -3.79
C THR A 111 -12.97 -1.82 -3.96
N LEU A 112 -13.04 -2.59 -2.88
CA LEU A 112 -12.84 -4.04 -2.90
C LEU A 112 -14.19 -4.70 -2.66
N GLY A 113 -14.54 -5.64 -3.54
CA GLY A 113 -15.67 -6.54 -3.36
C GLY A 113 -15.47 -7.51 -2.19
N SER A 114 -16.21 -8.60 -2.19
CA SER A 114 -16.28 -9.51 -1.04
C SER A 114 -15.31 -10.68 -1.15
N LEU A 115 -14.97 -11.30 -0.01
CA LEU A 115 -14.17 -12.54 0.04
C LEU A 115 -12.77 -12.37 -0.58
N ILE A 116 -12.11 -11.26 -0.29
CA ILE A 116 -10.83 -10.87 -0.88
C ILE A 116 -9.69 -11.01 0.13
N ASN A 117 -8.50 -11.44 -0.33
CA ASN A 117 -7.25 -11.25 0.39
C ASN A 117 -6.31 -10.39 -0.47
N PHE A 118 -6.03 -9.17 -0.03
CA PHE A 118 -5.33 -8.16 -0.82
C PHE A 118 -4.21 -7.51 -0.01
N CYS A 119 -3.27 -8.35 0.46
CA CYS A 119 -2.15 -7.92 1.30
C CYS A 119 -0.93 -7.51 0.47
N ASP A 120 -0.04 -6.69 1.03
CA ASP A 120 1.25 -6.30 0.43
C ASP A 120 1.12 -5.59 -0.94
N CYS A 121 0.29 -4.57 -1.02
CA CYS A 121 0.12 -3.80 -2.26
C CYS A 121 -0.40 -2.39 -2.02
N LEU A 122 -0.19 -1.53 -3.03
CA LEU A 122 -0.79 -0.20 -3.11
C LEU A 122 -1.70 -0.17 -4.34
N MET A 123 -2.91 0.34 -4.20
CA MET A 123 -3.85 0.50 -5.30
C MET A 123 -4.42 1.91 -5.37
N ALA A 124 -4.38 2.47 -6.57
CA ALA A 124 -4.87 3.80 -6.91
C ALA A 124 -5.75 3.78 -8.18
N GLY A 125 -6.19 4.98 -8.59
CA GLY A 125 -6.95 5.19 -9.82
C GLY A 125 -8.45 5.42 -9.58
N GLY A 126 -9.05 6.12 -10.53
CA GLY A 126 -10.37 6.70 -10.37
C GLY A 126 -10.33 8.17 -10.00
N THR A 127 -11.47 8.82 -10.16
CA THR A 127 -11.65 10.26 -9.94
C THR A 127 -12.74 10.58 -8.93
N SER A 128 -13.59 9.61 -8.57
CA SER A 128 -14.66 9.79 -7.58
C SER A 128 -15.23 8.44 -7.15
N ARG A 129 -16.14 8.42 -6.18
CA ARG A 129 -16.92 7.21 -5.83
C ARG A 129 -17.70 6.59 -6.99
N LYS A 130 -18.08 7.37 -8.01
CA LYS A 130 -18.79 6.84 -9.19
C LYS A 130 -17.85 6.33 -10.28
N ASN A 131 -16.58 6.73 -10.23
CA ASN A 131 -15.55 6.37 -11.19
C ASN A 131 -14.29 5.99 -10.40
N HIS A 132 -14.24 4.75 -9.91
CA HIS A 132 -13.21 4.27 -8.99
C HIS A 132 -12.54 3.00 -9.51
N SER A 133 -11.30 2.76 -9.09
CA SER A 133 -10.67 1.45 -9.28
C SER A 133 -11.35 0.41 -8.40
N GLU A 134 -11.57 -0.79 -8.93
CA GLU A 134 -12.30 -1.85 -8.25
C GLU A 134 -11.58 -3.19 -8.30
N VAL A 135 -11.62 -3.94 -7.20
CA VAL A 135 -11.23 -5.35 -7.12
C VAL A 135 -12.47 -6.18 -6.94
N GLY A 136 -12.82 -6.99 -7.93
CA GLY A 136 -13.99 -7.85 -7.91
C GLY A 136 -13.90 -8.94 -6.83
N SER A 137 -15.05 -9.44 -6.39
CA SER A 137 -15.14 -10.43 -5.32
C SER A 137 -14.31 -11.69 -5.58
N SER A 138 -13.87 -12.36 -4.51
CA SER A 138 -13.04 -13.59 -4.57
C SER A 138 -11.68 -13.40 -5.23
N TYR A 139 -11.08 -12.21 -5.12
CA TYR A 139 -9.74 -11.91 -5.62
C TYR A 139 -8.66 -12.19 -4.57
N ILE A 140 -7.52 -12.73 -5.01
CA ILE A 140 -6.36 -12.99 -4.15
C ILE A 140 -5.09 -12.36 -4.72
N HIS A 141 -4.42 -11.53 -3.92
CA HIS A 141 -3.02 -11.18 -4.17
C HIS A 141 -2.11 -12.21 -3.50
N PHE A 142 -1.43 -13.03 -4.30
CA PHE A 142 -0.47 -14.03 -3.84
C PHE A 142 0.87 -13.36 -3.53
N ASN A 143 1.10 -13.11 -2.24
CA ASN A 143 2.22 -12.34 -1.68
C ASN A 143 3.20 -13.19 -0.85
N TYR A 144 3.18 -14.52 -0.99
CA TYR A 144 4.10 -15.42 -0.31
C TYR A 144 4.60 -16.46 -1.30
N THR A 145 5.92 -16.62 -1.39
CA THR A 145 6.55 -17.49 -2.38
C THR A 145 6.75 -18.91 -1.83
N PRO A 146 6.87 -19.93 -2.69
CA PRO A 146 7.33 -21.26 -2.27
C PRO A 146 8.73 -21.26 -1.64
N ASN A 147 9.54 -20.22 -1.91
CA ASN A 147 10.82 -20.00 -1.27
C ASN A 147 10.69 -19.39 0.14
N GLN A 148 9.47 -19.21 0.66
CA GLN A 148 9.15 -18.69 1.98
C GLN A 148 9.54 -17.23 2.21
N ASP A 149 9.44 -16.38 1.18
CA ASP A 149 9.68 -14.94 1.28
C ASP A 149 8.47 -14.11 0.83
N LYS A 150 8.51 -12.80 1.10
CA LYS A 150 7.46 -11.82 0.79
C LYS A 150 7.97 -10.61 0.03
N ALA A 151 9.06 -10.73 -0.74
CA ALA A 151 9.53 -9.67 -1.62
C ALA A 151 8.65 -9.58 -2.89
N THR A 152 7.35 -9.45 -2.67
CA THR A 152 6.30 -9.62 -3.68
C THR A 152 5.29 -8.48 -3.64
N ALA A 153 5.68 -7.32 -3.10
CA ALA A 153 4.79 -6.16 -3.04
C ALA A 153 4.40 -5.69 -4.45
N SER A 154 3.12 -5.39 -4.67
CA SER A 154 2.61 -5.00 -5.98
C SER A 154 2.10 -3.56 -6.01
N LEU A 155 2.40 -2.86 -7.10
CA LEU A 155 1.98 -1.48 -7.35
C LEU A 155 0.87 -1.49 -8.42
N ILE A 156 -0.35 -1.09 -8.04
CA ILE A 156 -1.53 -1.04 -8.93
C ILE A 156 -1.87 0.43 -9.14
N GLY A 157 -1.37 1.00 -10.23
CA GLY A 157 -1.17 2.44 -10.39
C GLY A 157 0.23 2.84 -9.93
N ASP A 158 0.36 4.08 -9.46
CA ASP A 158 1.57 4.65 -8.85
C ASP A 158 1.18 5.82 -7.94
N VAL A 159 2.10 6.25 -7.08
CA VAL A 159 1.85 7.38 -6.17
C VAL A 159 1.85 8.72 -6.90
N PRO A 160 2.87 9.07 -7.73
CA PRO A 160 2.97 10.39 -8.35
C PRO A 160 1.70 10.81 -9.11
N SER A 161 1.14 9.92 -9.92
CA SER A 161 -0.07 10.18 -10.69
C SER A 161 -1.33 9.93 -9.85
N GLY A 162 -1.28 8.98 -8.91
CA GLY A 162 -2.45 8.51 -8.17
C GLY A 162 -2.99 9.53 -7.18
N VAL A 163 -2.11 10.29 -6.52
CA VAL A 163 -2.52 11.31 -5.53
C VAL A 163 -3.28 12.47 -6.17
N MET A 164 -3.22 12.61 -7.50
CA MET A 164 -3.92 13.66 -8.24
C MET A 164 -5.41 13.37 -8.49
N LEU A 165 -5.88 12.14 -8.22
CA LEU A 165 -7.28 11.72 -8.38
C LEU A 165 -7.86 12.00 -9.78
N ASN A 166 -7.02 11.91 -10.80
CA ASN A 166 -7.36 12.21 -12.20
C ASN A 166 -7.00 11.06 -13.17
N GLN A 167 -6.66 9.89 -12.63
CA GLN A 167 -6.25 8.73 -13.42
C GLN A 167 -7.43 7.81 -13.74
N PRO A 168 -7.43 7.13 -14.91
CA PRO A 168 -8.47 6.16 -15.23
C PRO A 168 -8.46 4.99 -14.23
N PRO A 169 -9.64 4.47 -13.86
CA PRO A 169 -9.74 3.39 -12.89
C PRO A 169 -9.08 2.10 -13.41
N ILE A 170 -8.55 1.31 -12.48
CA ILE A 170 -8.05 -0.05 -12.71
C ILE A 170 -9.12 -1.02 -12.23
N PHE A 171 -9.48 -2.00 -13.07
CA PHE A 171 -10.46 -3.03 -12.72
C PHE A 171 -9.79 -4.40 -12.64
N LEU A 172 -9.76 -4.98 -11.43
CA LEU A 172 -9.27 -6.32 -11.19
C LEU A 172 -10.44 -7.30 -11.11
N GLY A 173 -10.72 -8.06 -12.17
CA GLY A 173 -11.91 -8.91 -12.28
C GLY A 173 -12.00 -9.98 -11.20
N GLY A 174 -13.22 -10.18 -10.68
CA GLY A 174 -13.51 -11.14 -9.61
C GLY A 174 -13.19 -12.59 -9.97
N GLN A 175 -13.11 -13.45 -8.95
CA GLN A 175 -12.56 -14.81 -9.05
C GLN A 175 -11.15 -14.87 -9.67
N GLY A 176 -10.46 -13.73 -9.71
CA GLY A 176 -9.13 -13.59 -10.26
C GLY A 176 -8.05 -13.62 -9.20
N GLY A 177 -6.83 -13.29 -9.61
CA GLY A 177 -5.74 -13.08 -8.67
C GLY A 177 -4.52 -12.45 -9.31
N MET A 178 -3.53 -12.14 -8.48
CA MET A 178 -2.28 -11.57 -8.93
C MET A 178 -1.11 -12.21 -8.16
N VAL A 179 -0.09 -12.65 -8.89
CA VAL A 179 1.13 -13.22 -8.29
C VAL A 179 2.20 -12.14 -8.24
N GLY A 180 2.40 -11.60 -7.04
CA GLY A 180 3.33 -10.51 -6.81
C GLY A 180 4.81 -10.91 -6.98
N PRO A 181 5.72 -9.94 -7.15
CA PRO A 181 5.45 -8.50 -7.26
C PRO A 181 5.05 -8.12 -8.69
N CYS A 182 3.96 -7.37 -8.86
CA CYS A 182 3.50 -6.86 -10.16
C CYS A 182 3.41 -5.33 -10.16
N ARG A 183 3.56 -4.73 -11.34
CA ARG A 183 3.16 -3.35 -11.63
C ARG A 183 2.02 -3.32 -12.64
N ILE A 184 0.93 -2.62 -12.34
CA ILE A 184 -0.27 -2.55 -13.19
C ILE A 184 -0.57 -1.08 -13.51
N ALA A 185 -0.60 -0.71 -14.78
CA ALA A 185 -0.85 0.65 -15.23
C ALA A 185 -2.33 1.03 -15.12
N TYR A 186 -2.60 2.33 -15.02
CA TYR A 186 -3.96 2.88 -15.01
C TYR A 186 -4.80 2.48 -16.22
N GLY A 187 -6.12 2.38 -16.04
CA GLY A 187 -7.04 1.93 -17.09
C GLY A 187 -6.95 0.44 -17.43
N THR A 188 -6.08 -0.33 -16.76
CA THR A 188 -6.01 -1.78 -16.97
C THR A 188 -7.29 -2.44 -16.47
N VAL A 189 -7.83 -3.34 -17.29
CA VAL A 189 -8.95 -4.21 -16.93
C VAL A 189 -8.44 -5.65 -16.97
N THR A 190 -8.61 -6.42 -15.91
CA THR A 190 -8.41 -7.88 -15.96
C THR A 190 -9.77 -8.55 -16.01
N ALA A 191 -9.97 -9.49 -16.94
CA ALA A 191 -11.22 -10.24 -16.98
C ALA A 191 -11.36 -11.14 -15.75
N ALA A 192 -12.61 -11.38 -15.32
CA ALA A 192 -12.90 -12.31 -14.23
C ALA A 192 -12.26 -13.69 -14.47
N GLY A 193 -11.78 -14.32 -13.41
CA GLY A 193 -11.06 -15.60 -13.49
C GLY A 193 -9.59 -15.50 -13.93
N SER A 194 -9.09 -14.30 -14.27
CA SER A 194 -7.70 -14.12 -14.70
C SER A 194 -6.74 -14.09 -13.52
N ILE A 195 -5.60 -14.80 -13.64
CA ILE A 195 -4.50 -14.70 -12.68
C ILE A 195 -3.33 -13.96 -13.34
N CYS A 196 -3.14 -12.69 -12.97
CA CYS A 196 -2.06 -11.86 -13.51
C CYS A 196 -0.71 -12.24 -12.89
N ARG A 197 0.28 -12.62 -13.71
CA ARG A 197 1.61 -13.07 -13.25
C ARG A 197 2.77 -12.17 -13.69
N LYS A 198 2.46 -11.13 -14.46
CA LYS A 198 3.43 -10.24 -15.09
C LYS A 198 2.99 -8.80 -14.94
N ASP A 199 3.96 -7.90 -15.03
CA ASP A 199 3.70 -6.47 -15.08
C ASP A 199 2.83 -6.14 -16.32
N GLN A 200 1.86 -5.24 -16.14
CA GLN A 200 0.99 -4.70 -17.17
C GLN A 200 1.24 -3.21 -17.27
N LEU A 201 2.33 -2.84 -17.94
CA LEU A 201 2.84 -1.46 -17.95
C LEU A 201 2.15 -0.57 -18.98
N LYS A 202 1.36 -1.15 -19.89
CA LYS A 202 0.66 -0.41 -20.94
C LYS A 202 -0.73 0.02 -20.44
N PRO A 203 -1.01 1.33 -20.31
CA PRO A 203 -2.31 1.81 -19.82
C PRO A 203 -3.47 1.38 -20.71
N GLY A 204 -4.67 1.26 -20.14
CA GLY A 204 -5.92 1.09 -20.91
C GLY A 204 -6.07 -0.27 -21.63
N HIS A 205 -5.46 -1.34 -21.12
CA HIS A 205 -5.51 -2.67 -21.75
C HIS A 205 -6.42 -3.65 -21.01
N LEU A 206 -7.12 -4.49 -21.77
CA LEU A 206 -7.80 -5.66 -21.26
C LEU A 206 -6.84 -6.86 -21.20
N ILE A 207 -6.71 -7.45 -20.02
CA ILE A 207 -5.88 -8.62 -19.75
C ILE A 207 -6.79 -9.84 -19.67
N LEU A 208 -6.55 -10.79 -20.58
CA LEU A 208 -7.20 -12.08 -20.66
C LEU A 208 -6.15 -13.15 -20.40
N GLU A 209 -6.08 -13.65 -19.17
CA GLU A 209 -5.19 -14.77 -18.83
C GLU A 209 -5.95 -16.09 -18.98
N GLY A 210 -5.51 -16.93 -19.92
CA GLY A 210 -6.08 -18.26 -20.16
C GLY A 210 -5.58 -19.31 -19.17
N LYS A 211 -6.18 -20.51 -19.23
CA LYS A 211 -5.63 -21.68 -18.52
C LYS A 211 -4.22 -21.96 -19.04
N GLY A 212 -3.22 -21.91 -18.15
CA GLY A 212 -1.86 -22.33 -18.47
C GLY A 212 -1.80 -23.81 -18.87
N ARG A 213 -0.71 -24.21 -19.53
CA ARG A 213 -0.45 -25.65 -19.77
C ARG A 213 -0.27 -26.34 -18.43
N GLY A 214 -1.07 -27.38 -18.17
CA GLY A 214 -0.88 -28.24 -17.02
C GLY A 214 0.40 -29.07 -17.14
N GLY A 215 0.99 -29.44 -16.02
CA GLY A 215 2.17 -30.30 -15.98
C GLY A 215 2.69 -30.51 -14.56
N ALA A 216 3.50 -31.54 -14.38
CA ALA A 216 4.25 -31.78 -13.16
C ALA A 216 5.74 -31.83 -13.51
N LEU A 217 6.54 -31.00 -12.85
CA LEU A 217 7.99 -30.93 -13.03
C LEU A 217 8.66 -31.03 -11.66
N PRO A 218 9.84 -31.66 -11.54
CA PRO A 218 10.63 -31.62 -10.32
C PRO A 218 10.90 -30.18 -9.91
N TYR A 219 10.59 -29.83 -8.66
CA TYR A 219 10.81 -28.51 -8.09
C TYR A 219 11.87 -28.59 -7.00
N THR A 220 12.83 -27.67 -7.03
CA THR A 220 13.87 -27.54 -6.00
C THR A 220 13.68 -26.18 -5.32
N THR A 221 13.25 -26.19 -4.05
CA THR A 221 13.10 -24.98 -3.25
C THR A 221 14.45 -24.30 -3.04
N GLY A 222 14.46 -22.97 -2.99
CA GLY A 222 15.65 -22.17 -2.68
C GLY A 222 16.49 -21.78 -3.89
N ILE A 223 16.24 -22.32 -5.08
CA ILE A 223 16.91 -21.91 -6.32
C ILE A 223 16.13 -20.78 -6.99
N TYR A 224 16.64 -19.55 -6.92
CA TYR A 224 16.09 -18.43 -7.68
C TYR A 224 16.69 -18.42 -9.10
N ALA A 225 15.85 -18.68 -10.11
CA ALA A 225 16.25 -18.70 -11.52
C ALA A 225 16.28 -17.30 -12.16
N SER A 226 15.60 -16.33 -11.54
CA SER A 226 15.70 -14.91 -11.87
C SER A 226 15.45 -14.09 -10.61
N VAL A 227 16.04 -12.91 -10.56
CA VAL A 227 15.93 -11.98 -9.43
C VAL A 227 15.59 -10.56 -9.86
N SER A 228 15.87 -10.18 -11.12
CA SER A 228 15.75 -8.80 -11.60
C SER A 228 14.35 -8.22 -11.41
N ARG A 229 13.29 -8.93 -11.83
CA ARG A 229 11.92 -8.44 -11.67
C ARG A 229 11.56 -8.19 -10.21
N GLN A 230 11.92 -9.12 -9.32
CA GLN A 230 11.66 -8.99 -7.89
C GLN A 230 12.38 -7.77 -7.34
N VAL A 231 13.66 -7.60 -7.65
CA VAL A 231 14.45 -6.46 -7.19
C VAL A 231 13.90 -5.15 -7.70
N THR A 232 13.71 -5.03 -9.02
CA THR A 232 13.18 -3.82 -9.67
C THR A 232 11.83 -3.43 -9.09
N ASN A 233 10.89 -4.37 -8.97
CA ASN A 233 9.55 -4.03 -8.48
C ASN A 233 9.54 -3.65 -6.99
N ASN A 234 10.38 -4.25 -6.14
CA ASN A 234 10.48 -3.85 -4.74
C ASN A 234 11.14 -2.48 -4.57
N ILE A 235 12.19 -2.17 -5.35
CA ILE A 235 12.84 -0.85 -5.34
C ILE A 235 11.84 0.24 -5.76
N LEU A 236 11.13 0.03 -6.88
CA LEU A 236 10.13 0.99 -7.34
C LEU A 236 8.96 1.13 -6.37
N TYR A 237 8.54 0.04 -5.72
CA TYR A 237 7.50 0.10 -4.69
C TYR A 237 7.97 0.92 -3.48
N MET A 238 9.20 0.73 -3.00
CA MET A 238 9.77 1.53 -1.91
C MET A 238 9.89 3.00 -2.30
N GLY A 239 10.35 3.32 -3.52
CA GLY A 239 10.40 4.69 -4.02
C GLY A 239 9.02 5.36 -4.02
N ASN A 240 7.97 4.63 -4.43
CA ASN A 240 6.60 5.12 -4.36
C ASN A 240 6.13 5.38 -2.93
N LEU A 241 6.46 4.51 -1.97
CA LEU A 241 6.10 4.76 -0.57
C LEU A 241 6.84 5.96 0.03
N VAL A 242 8.10 6.20 -0.34
CA VAL A 242 8.84 7.40 0.08
C VAL A 242 8.22 8.66 -0.55
N ALA A 243 7.84 8.62 -1.83
CA ALA A 243 7.08 9.71 -2.45
C ALA A 243 5.73 9.95 -1.75
N LEU A 244 5.05 8.89 -1.32
CA LEU A 244 3.80 9.02 -0.55
C LEU A 244 4.04 9.66 0.81
N MET A 245 5.17 9.35 1.46
CA MET A 245 5.58 10.00 2.69
C MET A 245 5.78 11.50 2.48
N ALA A 246 6.45 11.90 1.39
CA ALA A 246 6.60 13.31 1.04
C ALA A 246 5.25 14.00 0.81
N TRP A 247 4.32 13.34 0.11
CA TRP A 247 2.97 13.86 -0.08
C TRP A 247 2.21 14.02 1.25
N TYR A 248 2.31 13.04 2.14
CA TYR A 248 1.65 13.09 3.44
C TYR A 248 2.22 14.20 4.30
N THR A 249 3.54 14.33 4.39
CA THR A 249 4.22 15.35 5.19
C THR A 249 3.96 16.76 4.66
N HIS A 250 4.18 16.99 3.37
CA HIS A 250 4.24 18.35 2.81
C HIS A 250 2.92 18.87 2.26
N VAL A 251 2.03 17.97 1.84
CA VAL A 251 0.73 18.38 1.28
C VAL A 251 -0.38 18.03 2.25
N ARG A 252 -0.56 16.76 2.64
CA ARG A 252 -1.64 16.42 3.60
C ARG A 252 -1.47 17.11 4.95
N GLY A 253 -0.23 17.33 5.41
CA GLY A 253 0.04 18.08 6.63
C GLY A 253 -0.54 19.50 6.65
N MET A 254 -0.71 20.13 5.48
CA MET A 254 -1.30 21.46 5.35
C MET A 254 -2.82 21.47 5.57
N PHE A 255 -3.48 20.33 5.41
CA PHE A 255 -4.93 20.16 5.63
C PHE A 255 -5.26 19.83 7.08
N VAL A 256 -4.27 19.77 7.98
CA VAL A 256 -4.51 19.52 9.40
C VAL A 256 -5.41 20.61 9.96
N GLY A 257 -6.55 20.19 10.52
CA GLY A 257 -7.60 21.09 10.97
C GLY A 257 -8.74 20.34 11.63
N LYS A 258 -9.93 20.97 11.67
CA LYS A 258 -11.09 20.43 12.37
C LYS A 258 -11.58 19.10 11.79
N SER A 259 -11.61 18.97 10.46
CA SER A 259 -12.03 17.74 9.75
C SER A 259 -10.90 16.72 9.61
N TYR A 260 -9.64 17.11 9.80
CA TYR A 260 -8.49 16.22 9.69
C TYR A 260 -7.51 16.52 10.86
N PRO A 261 -7.77 15.96 12.07
CA PRO A 261 -7.02 16.32 13.26
C PRO A 261 -5.55 15.94 13.19
N ALA A 262 -4.68 16.69 13.88
CA ALA A 262 -3.23 16.42 13.92
C ALA A 262 -2.89 14.99 14.37
N ALA A 263 -3.66 14.43 15.30
CA ALA A 263 -3.47 13.04 15.75
C ALA A 263 -3.75 12.01 14.65
N LEU A 264 -4.71 12.27 13.76
CA LEU A 264 -5.01 11.41 12.61
C LEU A 264 -3.89 11.49 11.59
N HIS A 265 -3.40 12.70 11.29
CA HIS A 265 -2.27 12.90 10.39
C HIS A 265 -1.00 12.23 10.90
N LYS A 266 -0.69 12.39 12.19
CA LYS A 266 0.42 11.70 12.84
C LYS A 266 0.32 10.18 12.67
N GLY A 267 -0.85 9.61 12.95
CA GLY A 267 -1.09 8.18 12.75
C GLY A 267 -0.93 7.73 11.30
N LEU A 268 -1.37 8.55 10.33
CA LEU A 268 -1.20 8.29 8.91
C LEU A 268 0.30 8.16 8.53
N VAL A 269 1.12 9.11 9.01
CA VAL A 269 2.57 9.12 8.78
C VAL A 269 3.25 7.92 9.46
N GLU A 270 2.96 7.65 10.73
CA GLU A 270 3.55 6.53 11.50
C GLU A 270 3.22 5.16 10.89
N VAL A 271 1.99 4.97 10.41
CA VAL A 271 1.58 3.71 9.77
C VAL A 271 2.26 3.54 8.41
N LEU A 272 2.44 4.61 7.63
CA LEU A 272 3.18 4.55 6.37
C LEU A 272 4.66 4.24 6.62
N GLU A 273 5.30 4.87 7.62
CA GLU A 273 6.68 4.57 8.01
C GLU A 273 6.84 3.09 8.39
N THR A 274 5.90 2.56 9.19
CA THR A 274 5.85 1.14 9.53
C THR A 274 5.74 0.26 8.28
N ALA A 275 4.94 0.67 7.29
CA ALA A 275 4.80 -0.05 6.03
C ALA A 275 6.11 -0.05 5.21
N ILE A 276 6.78 1.09 5.13
CA ILE A 276 8.08 1.25 4.47
C ILE A 276 9.12 0.30 5.09
N PHE A 277 9.27 0.32 6.41
CA PHE A 277 10.28 -0.52 7.07
C PHE A 277 9.95 -2.01 7.00
N GLU A 278 8.67 -2.39 6.93
CA GLU A 278 8.30 -3.77 6.64
C GLU A 278 8.70 -4.16 5.20
N ARG A 279 8.61 -3.26 4.20
CA ARG A 279 9.14 -3.54 2.84
C ARG A 279 10.65 -3.72 2.84
N VAL A 280 11.39 -2.84 3.51
CA VAL A 280 12.84 -2.96 3.66
C VAL A 280 13.20 -4.30 4.30
N LYS A 281 12.53 -4.68 5.38
CA LYS A 281 12.74 -5.97 6.06
C LYS A 281 12.49 -7.16 5.14
N GLN A 282 11.35 -7.20 4.44
CA GLN A 282 11.03 -8.32 3.55
C GLN A 282 12.00 -8.41 2.37
N PHE A 283 12.45 -7.27 1.85
CA PHE A 283 13.50 -7.21 0.84
C PHE A 283 14.84 -7.76 1.35
N SER A 284 15.27 -7.36 2.55
CA SER A 284 16.48 -7.91 3.18
C SER A 284 16.39 -9.42 3.43
N VAL A 285 15.22 -9.93 3.86
CA VAL A 285 14.99 -11.39 3.99
C VAL A 285 15.16 -12.10 2.65
N PHE A 286 14.64 -11.53 1.55
CA PHE A 286 14.85 -12.07 0.21
C PHE A 286 16.33 -12.06 -0.19
N CYS A 287 17.04 -10.94 -0.02
CA CYS A 287 18.46 -10.84 -0.34
C CYS A 287 19.33 -11.81 0.48
N GLY A 288 18.99 -12.04 1.76
CA GLY A 288 19.67 -13.02 2.61
C GLY A 288 19.60 -14.46 2.07
N LYS A 289 18.61 -14.78 1.24
CA LYS A 289 18.48 -16.10 0.59
C LYS A 289 19.37 -16.27 -0.63
N MET A 290 20.02 -15.20 -1.11
CA MET A 290 20.81 -15.26 -2.35
C MET A 290 22.07 -16.11 -2.21
N GLU A 291 22.72 -16.14 -1.04
CA GLU A 291 23.90 -16.97 -0.82
C GLU A 291 23.57 -18.49 -0.85
N PRO A 292 22.59 -19.03 -0.07
CA PRO A 292 22.16 -20.42 -0.21
C PRO A 292 21.65 -20.77 -1.62
N SER A 293 20.92 -19.84 -2.25
CA SER A 293 20.43 -19.96 -3.62
C SER A 293 21.56 -20.04 -4.64
N LEU A 294 22.65 -19.30 -4.44
CA LEU A 294 23.81 -19.30 -5.32
C LEU A 294 24.55 -20.63 -5.23
N ARG A 295 24.80 -21.15 -4.02
CA ARG A 295 25.43 -22.48 -3.82
C ARG A 295 24.65 -23.57 -4.56
N SER A 296 23.35 -23.66 -4.32
CA SER A 296 22.47 -24.64 -4.96
C SER A 296 22.38 -24.47 -6.49
N TYR A 297 22.47 -23.22 -6.98
CA TYR A 297 22.46 -22.92 -8.41
C TYR A 297 23.76 -23.39 -9.08
N LEU A 298 24.92 -23.15 -8.46
CA LEU A 298 26.21 -23.58 -8.98
C LEU A 298 26.33 -25.11 -9.02
N GLU A 299 25.86 -25.80 -7.97
CA GLU A 299 25.82 -27.28 -7.93
C GLU A 299 24.94 -27.86 -9.04
N LYS A 300 23.81 -27.22 -9.35
CA LYS A 300 22.85 -27.73 -10.33
C LYS A 300 23.25 -27.47 -11.79
N PHE A 301 23.85 -26.32 -12.06
CA PHE A 301 24.13 -25.88 -13.44
C PHE A 301 25.61 -25.97 -13.83
N GLU A 302 26.52 -26.08 -12.86
CA GLU A 302 27.97 -26.22 -13.06
C GLU A 302 28.51 -25.29 -14.17
N LYS A 303 29.01 -25.85 -15.27
CA LYS A 303 29.58 -25.12 -16.41
C LYS A 303 28.56 -24.31 -17.23
N ASN A 304 27.26 -24.56 -17.05
CA ASN A 304 26.16 -23.86 -17.72
C ASN A 304 25.58 -22.72 -16.86
N ALA A 305 26.19 -22.39 -15.72
CA ALA A 305 25.72 -21.33 -14.85
C ALA A 305 25.89 -19.95 -15.52
N ASN A 306 24.84 -19.13 -15.48
CA ASN A 306 24.83 -17.80 -16.08
C ASN A 306 25.69 -16.83 -15.23
N PRO A 307 26.81 -16.29 -15.76
CA PRO A 307 27.70 -15.39 -15.01
C PRO A 307 26.99 -14.15 -14.48
N ARG A 308 26.03 -13.61 -15.23
CA ARG A 308 25.26 -12.44 -14.83
C ARG A 308 24.35 -12.73 -13.64
N LEU A 309 23.69 -13.89 -13.60
CA LEU A 309 22.84 -14.27 -12.47
C LEU A 309 23.68 -14.55 -11.21
N ILE A 310 24.89 -15.10 -11.37
CA ILE A 310 25.84 -15.25 -10.26
C ILE A 310 26.18 -13.88 -9.68
N GLN A 311 26.57 -12.93 -10.52
CA GLN A 311 26.89 -11.56 -10.10
C GLN A 311 25.71 -10.90 -9.38
N GLN A 312 24.50 -10.97 -9.95
CA GLN A 312 23.28 -10.43 -9.34
C GLN A 312 23.04 -10.99 -7.93
N LYS A 313 23.16 -12.30 -7.74
CA LYS A 313 22.95 -12.94 -6.42
C LYS A 313 24.01 -12.50 -5.40
N THR A 314 25.27 -12.41 -5.82
CA THR A 314 26.39 -11.97 -4.97
C THR A 314 26.19 -10.53 -4.52
N GLU A 315 25.89 -9.60 -5.44
CA GLU A 315 25.64 -8.19 -5.14
C GLU A 315 24.45 -8.03 -4.18
N LEU A 316 23.34 -8.74 -4.45
CA LEU A 316 22.16 -8.69 -3.59
C LEU A 316 22.46 -9.10 -2.16
N HIS A 317 23.21 -10.20 -1.96
CA HIS A 317 23.58 -10.64 -0.63
C HIS A 317 24.50 -9.64 0.08
N ALA A 318 25.57 -9.19 -0.61
CA ALA A 318 26.58 -8.31 -0.03
C ALA A 318 26.01 -6.94 0.36
N ASN A 319 25.15 -6.36 -0.47
CA ASN A 319 24.70 -4.97 -0.32
C ASN A 319 23.33 -4.83 0.36
N ALA A 320 22.68 -5.92 0.76
CA ALA A 320 21.32 -5.92 1.33
C ALA A 320 21.15 -4.98 2.54
N HIS A 321 22.18 -4.87 3.37
CA HIS A 321 22.15 -4.10 4.61
C HIS A 321 22.13 -2.59 4.37
N HIS A 322 22.68 -2.12 3.23
CA HIS A 322 22.69 -0.71 2.86
C HIS A 322 21.30 -0.17 2.46
N VAL A 323 20.36 -1.03 2.05
CA VAL A 323 18.99 -0.62 1.68
C VAL A 323 18.31 0.11 2.82
N LYS A 324 18.44 -0.40 4.05
CA LYS A 324 17.85 0.25 5.23
C LYS A 324 18.49 1.62 5.46
N THR A 325 19.80 1.76 5.29
CA THR A 325 20.51 3.03 5.44
C THR A 325 20.00 4.08 4.47
N ILE A 326 19.88 3.73 3.18
CA ILE A 326 19.38 4.63 2.14
C ILE A 326 17.94 5.07 2.46
N VAL A 327 17.03 4.12 2.71
CA VAL A 327 15.63 4.46 3.01
C VAL A 327 15.50 5.28 4.29
N SER A 328 16.27 4.96 5.34
CA SER A 328 16.25 5.73 6.58
C SER A 328 16.76 7.16 6.38
N HIS A 329 17.78 7.34 5.52
CA HIS A 329 18.30 8.65 5.16
C HIS A 329 17.20 9.50 4.52
N TRP A 330 16.54 8.98 3.47
CA TRP A 330 15.41 9.63 2.80
C TRP A 330 14.28 10.03 3.75
N LEU A 331 13.93 9.17 4.72
CA LEU A 331 12.91 9.50 5.71
C LEU A 331 13.38 10.56 6.71
N SER A 332 14.67 10.55 7.08
CA SER A 332 15.23 11.53 8.02
C SER A 332 15.41 12.93 7.41
N THR A 333 15.59 13.01 6.09
CA THR A 333 15.71 14.27 5.33
C THR A 333 14.41 14.64 4.62
N MET A 334 13.28 14.06 5.02
CA MET A 334 11.99 14.28 4.38
C MET A 334 11.61 15.76 4.29
N ASP A 335 12.01 16.57 5.26
CA ASP A 335 11.76 18.01 5.27
C ASP A 335 12.46 18.75 4.11
N ASP A 336 13.59 18.24 3.63
CA ASP A 336 14.36 18.79 2.52
C ASP A 336 13.72 18.48 1.16
N CYS A 337 12.88 17.44 1.09
CA CYS A 337 12.17 17.06 -0.13
C CYS A 337 11.03 18.03 -0.52
N ARG A 338 10.77 19.07 0.27
CA ARG A 338 9.68 20.02 0.03
C ARG A 338 9.89 20.84 -1.25
N ASP A 339 8.97 20.71 -2.20
CA ASP A 339 8.93 21.59 -3.37
C ASP A 339 8.20 22.92 -3.06
N LYS A 340 8.86 24.05 -3.34
CA LYS A 340 8.32 25.39 -3.06
C LYS A 340 7.10 25.73 -3.92
N THR A 341 7.07 25.26 -5.15
CA THR A 341 5.97 25.50 -6.09
C THR A 341 4.74 24.74 -5.65
N VAL A 342 4.90 23.45 -5.33
CA VAL A 342 3.84 22.59 -4.78
C VAL A 342 3.31 23.18 -3.48
N HIS A 343 4.19 23.56 -2.54
CA HIS A 343 3.76 24.17 -1.28
C HIS A 343 2.95 25.47 -1.50
N ALA A 344 3.37 26.32 -2.44
CA ALA A 344 2.64 27.54 -2.77
C ALA A 344 1.21 27.23 -3.28
N VAL A 345 1.04 26.22 -4.13
CA VAL A 345 -0.28 25.78 -4.64
C VAL A 345 -1.25 25.47 -3.50
N PHE A 346 -0.80 24.79 -2.44
CA PHE A 346 -1.68 24.31 -1.37
C PHE A 346 -1.87 25.29 -0.22
N SER A 347 -0.90 26.17 0.04
CA SER A 347 -0.90 27.10 1.19
C SER A 347 -2.17 27.94 1.36
N GLN A 348 -2.79 28.37 0.26
CA GLN A 348 -4.04 29.15 0.31
C GLN A 348 -5.29 28.25 0.26
N LYS A 349 -5.19 27.10 -0.42
CA LYS A 349 -6.33 26.20 -0.66
C LYS A 349 -6.67 25.34 0.56
N ALA A 350 -5.67 24.91 1.31
CA ALA A 350 -5.85 24.02 2.46
C ALA A 350 -6.59 24.68 3.65
N VAL A 351 -6.67 26.01 3.67
CA VAL A 351 -7.39 26.78 4.71
C VAL A 351 -8.90 26.83 4.44
N THR A 352 -9.32 26.72 3.18
CA THR A 352 -10.68 27.12 2.75
C THR A 352 -11.54 25.96 2.24
N ALA A 353 -10.96 24.79 1.95
CA ALA A 353 -11.68 23.66 1.37
C ALA A 353 -11.19 22.31 1.90
N ASN A 354 -12.02 21.28 1.74
CA ASN A 354 -11.64 19.89 2.06
C ASN A 354 -10.58 19.40 1.04
N TYR A 355 -9.68 18.51 1.49
CA TYR A 355 -8.64 17.87 0.69
C TYR A 355 -9.14 17.36 -0.67
N LEU A 356 -10.20 16.55 -0.70
CA LEU A 356 -10.69 15.96 -1.96
C LEU A 356 -11.11 17.04 -2.96
N ASP A 357 -11.85 18.05 -2.51
CA ASP A 357 -12.30 19.15 -3.35
C ASP A 357 -11.11 19.93 -3.92
N VAL A 358 -10.07 20.16 -3.10
CA VAL A 358 -8.86 20.84 -3.55
C VAL A 358 -8.13 20.04 -4.63
N ILE A 359 -7.91 18.74 -4.40
CA ILE A 359 -7.17 17.88 -5.33
C ILE A 359 -7.91 17.72 -6.66
N GLN A 360 -9.21 17.44 -6.62
CA GLN A 360 -10.01 17.25 -7.83
C GLN A 360 -10.14 18.51 -8.69
N ASN A 361 -9.97 19.69 -8.10
CA ASN A 361 -10.04 20.99 -8.79
C ASN A 361 -8.67 21.64 -8.98
N LEU A 362 -7.57 20.87 -8.90
CA LEU A 362 -6.25 21.37 -9.28
C LEU A 362 -6.22 21.74 -10.77
N ALA A 363 -5.60 22.87 -11.08
CA ALA A 363 -5.29 23.20 -12.47
C ALA A 363 -4.34 22.14 -13.06
N PRO A 364 -4.46 21.79 -14.36
CA PRO A 364 -3.62 20.78 -14.99
C PRO A 364 -2.12 21.01 -14.78
N GLU A 365 -1.68 22.27 -14.81
CA GLU A 365 -0.28 22.66 -14.61
C GLU A 365 0.18 22.38 -13.18
N ALA A 366 -0.68 22.64 -12.18
CA ALA A 366 -0.39 22.35 -10.78
C ALA A 366 -0.35 20.84 -10.52
N ALA A 367 -1.28 20.08 -11.10
CA ALA A 367 -1.29 18.61 -11.01
C ALA A 367 -0.04 17.99 -11.66
N SER A 368 0.37 18.53 -12.82
CA SER A 368 1.60 18.13 -13.50
C SER A 368 2.84 18.43 -12.66
N ALA A 369 2.92 19.62 -12.05
CA ALA A 369 4.03 19.98 -11.15
C ALA A 369 4.12 19.05 -9.93
N CYS A 370 2.98 18.71 -9.31
CA CYS A 370 2.94 17.77 -8.19
C CYS A 370 3.38 16.36 -8.62
N THR A 371 2.88 15.90 -9.77
CA THR A 371 3.25 14.59 -10.34
C THR A 371 4.75 14.53 -10.63
N GLY A 372 5.30 15.57 -11.27
CA GLY A 372 6.72 15.67 -11.58
C GLY A 372 7.61 15.66 -10.34
N TRP A 373 7.24 16.44 -9.31
CA TRP A 373 7.95 16.45 -8.03
C TRP A 373 7.99 15.07 -7.36
N LEU A 374 6.85 14.38 -7.28
CA LEU A 374 6.79 13.05 -6.68
C LEU A 374 7.53 12.01 -7.53
N GLN A 375 7.46 12.11 -8.87
CA GLN A 375 8.18 11.23 -9.77
C GLN A 375 9.70 11.40 -9.62
N GLU A 376 10.18 12.63 -9.41
CA GLU A 376 11.59 12.89 -9.12
C GLU A 376 12.05 12.19 -7.84
N ILE A 377 11.25 12.22 -6.77
CA ILE A 377 11.54 11.46 -5.54
C ILE A 377 11.61 9.96 -5.82
N VAL A 378 10.64 9.41 -6.58
CA VAL A 378 10.65 7.98 -6.95
C VAL A 378 11.92 7.63 -7.72
N ASN A 379 12.34 8.49 -8.66
CA ASN A 379 13.53 8.29 -9.49
C ASN A 379 14.80 8.32 -8.64
N GLN A 380 14.99 9.36 -7.81
CA GLN A 380 16.19 9.51 -6.99
C GLN A 380 16.34 8.39 -5.96
N VAL A 381 15.26 8.03 -5.26
CA VAL A 381 15.25 6.86 -4.35
C VAL A 381 15.58 5.58 -5.13
N GLY A 382 15.02 5.43 -6.32
CA GLY A 382 15.28 4.31 -7.21
C GLY A 382 16.75 4.23 -7.62
N GLU A 383 17.34 5.33 -8.08
CA GLU A 383 18.74 5.45 -8.49
C GLU A 383 19.69 5.09 -7.34
N ASP A 384 19.46 5.65 -6.15
CA ASP A 384 20.24 5.34 -4.95
C ASP A 384 20.20 3.84 -4.64
N LEU A 385 19.02 3.23 -4.66
CA LEU A 385 18.86 1.80 -4.38
C LEU A 385 19.42 0.91 -5.50
N PHE A 386 19.26 1.29 -6.78
CA PHE A 386 19.82 0.54 -7.91
C PHE A 386 21.34 0.64 -7.96
N SER A 387 21.94 1.71 -7.46
CA SER A 387 23.39 1.86 -7.36
C SER A 387 24.05 0.76 -6.50
N LEU A 388 23.28 0.17 -5.57
CA LEU A 388 23.71 -1.00 -4.77
C LEU A 388 23.75 -2.30 -5.58
N PHE A 389 23.06 -2.37 -6.72
CA PHE A 389 22.90 -3.60 -7.51
C PHE A 389 23.13 -3.37 -9.03
N PRO A 390 24.34 -2.95 -9.46
CA PRO A 390 24.61 -2.63 -10.86
C PRO A 390 24.30 -3.77 -11.86
N ALA A 391 24.41 -5.04 -11.46
CA ALA A 391 24.10 -6.19 -12.32
C ALA A 391 22.59 -6.35 -12.63
N ILE A 392 21.72 -5.64 -11.89
CA ILE A 392 20.27 -5.64 -12.10
C ILE A 392 19.86 -4.59 -13.15
N GLY A 393 20.48 -3.40 -13.14
CA GLY A 393 20.13 -2.28 -14.03
C GLY A 393 20.78 -2.31 -15.43
N SER A 394 21.67 -3.28 -15.69
CA SER A 394 22.47 -3.41 -16.93
C SER A 394 21.83 -4.15 -18.10
#